data_AF-A0A8B8MPR2-F1
#
_entry.id   AF-A0A8B8MPR2-F1
#
_cell.length_a   1.000
_cell.length_b   1.000
_cell.length_c   1.000
_cell.angle_alpha   90.00
_cell.angle_beta   90.00
_cell.angle_gamma   90.00
#
_symmetry.space_group_name_H-M   'P 1'
#
loop_
_entity.id
_entity.type
_entity.pdbx_description
1 polymer ?
#
loop_
_entity_poly.entity_id
_entity_poly.type
_entity_poly.pdbx_seq_one_letter_code
_entity_poly.pdbx_strand_id
1 'polypeptide(L)'
;MVVMEDSASCLSQAHSAPSPSRRKRDVYYEILNRLKRSSHEEAMRPGFDEELWSHFARLPTRYASDVNVESAEDVLMHKRLLQLARDPTNRPVVDVRLVQVLPTYELHTIDSVHSGSPIKGEDGISTYYSSRLSTHPPPAFGSSPNLESLALEGSESLQKDGDDSIHANGQFSRAMHEITFSTEDKPKLLSQLTSLLADVGLNIQEAHVFSTIDGYSLDVFVVDGWPYEETEQLRIALEKEALKCEKHAQTKSHASSHSSNVEQTGIKTEHDHLSIPNDGIDVWEIGLNNLKFEKKVASGSYGDLYKGTYCSQDVAIKVLKPERLNEELQSEFAQEVFIMRKVRHKNVVQFIGACTKPPNLYIVTEFMSGGSVYDYLHKQKGVFKLPMLLKVAIDVAKGMHYLHQNNIIHRDLKAANLLMDENEVVKVADFGVARVKAQSGVMTAETGTYRWMAPEVIEHKPYDHKADVFSFAIVLWELLTGKLPYEYLTPLQAAVGVVQKGLRPTIPKHTHPKLGELLQSCWQVDAQMRPDFVDIITILQQMSKEVAEEGDDRRKEKPGKFLSVLWRGHH
;
A
#
# COMPACT_ATOMS: atom_id res chain seq x y z
N MET A 1 -27.24 -56.22 -0.16
CA MET A 1 -26.18 -56.74 0.73
C MET A 1 -24.85 -56.32 0.11
N VAL A 2 -23.97 -55.54 0.76
CA VAL A 2 -23.33 -55.69 2.10
C VAL A 2 -22.07 -56.57 1.98
N VAL A 3 -20.87 -56.20 2.45
CA VAL A 3 -20.27 -54.93 2.99
C VAL A 3 -18.72 -55.08 2.84
N MET A 4 -17.92 -54.18 3.43
CA MET A 4 -16.47 -54.19 3.74
C MET A 4 -15.67 -53.23 2.80
N GLU A 5 -15.09 -52.11 3.26
CA GLU A 5 -14.05 -51.90 4.32
C GLU A 5 -12.65 -52.35 3.83
N ASP A 6 -11.54 -51.62 3.98
CA ASP A 6 -11.27 -50.26 4.51
C ASP A 6 -9.98 -49.71 3.78
N SER A 7 -9.29 -48.58 4.05
CA SER A 7 -9.29 -47.63 5.17
C SER A 7 -8.80 -46.22 4.79
N ALA A 8 -8.83 -45.30 5.77
CA ALA A 8 -8.40 -43.90 5.62
C ALA A 8 -6.88 -43.69 5.77
N SER A 9 -6.36 -42.62 5.14
CA SER A 9 -5.08 -42.01 5.55
C SER A 9 -5.26 -40.51 5.75
N CYS A 10 -4.87 -40.02 6.93
CA CYS A 10 -4.97 -38.60 7.27
C CYS A 10 -3.81 -37.82 6.62
N LEU A 11 -4.13 -36.81 5.83
CA LEU A 11 -3.18 -35.76 5.45
C LEU A 11 -3.62 -34.43 6.06
N SER A 12 -2.68 -33.73 6.68
CA SER A 12 -2.92 -32.56 7.51
C SER A 12 -3.41 -31.37 6.68
N GLN A 13 -4.54 -30.79 7.07
CA GLN A 13 -5.01 -29.51 6.56
C GLN A 13 -4.11 -28.38 7.08
N ALA A 14 -3.03 -28.08 6.35
CA ALA A 14 -2.38 -26.79 6.47
C ALA A 14 -3.35 -25.73 5.92
N HIS A 15 -3.82 -24.82 6.78
CA HIS A 15 -4.68 -23.70 6.40
C HIS A 15 -3.91 -22.65 5.59
N SER A 16 -3.58 -22.96 4.33
CA SER A 16 -3.11 -21.98 3.37
C SER A 16 -4.21 -20.97 3.08
N ALA A 17 -3.93 -19.68 3.20
CA ALA A 17 -4.87 -18.62 2.84
C ALA A 17 -5.36 -18.81 1.38
N PRO A 18 -6.66 -18.61 1.09
CA PRO A 18 -7.21 -18.81 -0.24
C PRO A 18 -6.53 -17.88 -1.25
N SER A 19 -6.33 -18.36 -2.48
CA SER A 19 -5.69 -17.56 -3.52
C SER A 19 -6.49 -16.28 -3.80
N PRO A 20 -5.85 -15.18 -4.26
CA PRO A 20 -6.54 -13.92 -4.58
C PRO A 20 -7.70 -14.09 -5.57
N SER A 21 -7.61 -15.04 -6.50
CA SER A 21 -8.70 -15.37 -7.44
C SER A 21 -9.84 -16.17 -6.82
N ARG A 22 -9.58 -16.95 -5.76
CA ARG A 22 -10.58 -17.73 -5.03
C ARG A 22 -11.40 -16.84 -4.10
N ARG A 23 -10.76 -16.05 -3.22
CA ARG A 23 -11.45 -15.11 -2.31
C ARG A 23 -12.40 -14.16 -3.05
N LYS A 24 -11.99 -13.70 -4.24
CA LYS A 24 -12.79 -12.85 -5.14
C LYS A 24 -14.05 -13.54 -5.69
N ARG A 25 -14.02 -14.86 -5.91
CA ARG A 25 -15.21 -15.67 -6.24
C ARG A 25 -16.08 -15.91 -5.03
N ASP A 26 -15.48 -16.24 -3.89
CA ASP A 26 -16.20 -16.57 -2.65
C ASP A 26 -17.11 -15.39 -2.23
N VAL A 27 -16.59 -14.15 -2.25
CA VAL A 27 -17.36 -12.93 -1.96
C VAL A 27 -18.39 -12.59 -3.04
N TYR A 28 -18.05 -12.77 -4.33
CA TYR A 28 -19.03 -12.63 -5.43
C TYR A 28 -20.26 -13.54 -5.23
N TYR A 29 -20.04 -14.81 -4.84
CA TYR A 29 -21.15 -15.75 -4.61
C TYR A 29 -22.00 -15.36 -3.39
N GLU A 30 -21.40 -14.85 -2.31
CA GLU A 30 -22.19 -14.40 -1.14
C GLU A 30 -23.02 -13.14 -1.47
N ILE A 31 -22.46 -12.15 -2.18
CA ILE A 31 -23.21 -10.99 -2.69
C ILE A 31 -24.38 -11.44 -3.58
N LEU A 32 -24.12 -12.32 -4.55
CA LEU A 32 -25.13 -12.86 -5.46
C LEU A 32 -26.24 -13.61 -4.71
N ASN A 33 -25.88 -14.41 -3.71
CA ASN A 33 -26.85 -15.12 -2.87
C ASN A 33 -27.67 -14.16 -2.00
N ARG A 34 -27.08 -13.10 -1.45
CA ARG A 34 -27.79 -12.08 -0.66
C ARG A 34 -28.79 -11.31 -1.52
N LEU A 35 -28.37 -10.81 -2.69
CA LEU A 35 -29.26 -10.08 -3.61
C LEU A 35 -30.42 -10.95 -4.14
N LYS A 36 -30.21 -12.25 -4.34
CA LYS A 36 -31.28 -13.19 -4.69
C LYS A 36 -32.19 -13.54 -3.50
N ARG A 37 -31.67 -13.59 -2.28
CA ARG A 37 -32.48 -13.77 -1.05
C ARG A 37 -33.35 -12.56 -0.72
N SER A 38 -32.85 -11.33 -0.93
CA SER A 38 -33.66 -10.11 -0.79
C SER A 38 -34.67 -9.90 -1.92
N SER A 39 -34.69 -10.79 -2.92
CA SER A 39 -35.55 -10.69 -4.13
C SER A 39 -35.36 -9.39 -4.92
N HIS A 40 -34.15 -8.80 -4.85
CA HIS A 40 -33.85 -7.51 -5.48
C HIS A 40 -34.04 -7.58 -7.00
N GLU A 41 -34.86 -6.69 -7.57
CA GLU A 41 -35.33 -6.77 -8.97
C GLU A 41 -34.20 -6.96 -9.99
N GLU A 42 -33.11 -6.18 -9.86
CA GLU A 42 -31.95 -6.27 -10.76
C GLU A 42 -31.32 -7.67 -10.83
N ALA A 43 -31.38 -8.44 -9.72
CA ALA A 43 -30.74 -9.74 -9.55
C ALA A 43 -31.59 -10.93 -10.03
N MET A 44 -32.86 -10.69 -10.36
CA MET A 44 -33.79 -11.68 -10.91
C MET A 44 -33.82 -11.67 -12.46
N ARG A 45 -33.07 -10.77 -13.10
CA ARG A 45 -32.99 -10.66 -14.56
C ARG A 45 -32.05 -11.72 -15.16
N PRO A 46 -32.36 -12.27 -16.35
CA PRO A 46 -31.45 -13.17 -17.06
C PRO A 46 -30.14 -12.46 -17.40
N GLY A 47 -29.00 -13.16 -17.24
CA GLY A 47 -27.65 -12.61 -17.48
C GLY A 47 -27.05 -11.82 -16.31
N PHE A 48 -27.81 -11.52 -15.25
CA PHE A 48 -27.32 -10.74 -14.11
C PHE A 48 -26.05 -11.33 -13.46
N ASP A 49 -25.99 -12.65 -13.28
CA ASP A 49 -24.84 -13.36 -12.71
C ASP A 49 -23.55 -13.06 -13.50
N GLU A 50 -23.63 -13.02 -14.84
CA GLU A 50 -22.50 -12.70 -15.72
C GLU A 50 -22.13 -11.21 -15.66
N GLU A 51 -23.13 -10.31 -15.60
CA GLU A 51 -22.88 -8.86 -15.43
C GLU A 51 -22.20 -8.56 -14.08
N LEU A 52 -22.65 -9.20 -13.00
CA LEU A 52 -22.09 -9.04 -11.66
C LEU A 52 -20.67 -9.63 -11.61
N TRP A 53 -20.46 -10.81 -12.20
CA TRP A 53 -19.11 -11.37 -12.32
C TRP A 53 -18.19 -10.49 -13.16
N SER A 54 -18.68 -9.88 -14.23
CA SER A 54 -17.93 -8.91 -15.06
C SER A 54 -17.55 -7.65 -14.27
N HIS A 55 -18.48 -7.11 -13.47
CA HIS A 55 -18.21 -6.01 -12.54
C HIS A 55 -17.09 -6.35 -11.56
N PHE A 56 -17.16 -7.52 -10.91
CA PHE A 56 -16.06 -7.99 -10.05
C PHE A 56 -14.78 -8.17 -10.86
N ALA A 57 -14.83 -8.82 -12.02
CA ALA A 57 -13.66 -9.15 -12.84
C ALA A 57 -12.81 -7.93 -13.19
N ARG A 58 -13.43 -6.80 -13.59
CA ARG A 58 -12.73 -5.57 -13.96
C ARG A 58 -12.07 -4.80 -12.81
N LEU A 59 -12.51 -5.01 -11.56
CA LEU A 59 -11.99 -4.34 -10.36
C LEU A 59 -10.80 -5.12 -9.74
N PRO A 60 -9.92 -4.49 -8.96
CA PRO A 60 -8.81 -5.17 -8.28
C PRO A 60 -9.33 -6.16 -7.22
N THR A 61 -8.53 -7.16 -6.85
CA THR A 61 -8.93 -8.13 -5.80
C THR A 61 -9.15 -7.48 -4.43
N ARG A 62 -8.56 -6.31 -4.18
CA ARG A 62 -8.76 -5.56 -2.92
C ARG A 62 -10.23 -5.14 -2.74
N TYR A 63 -10.91 -4.68 -3.79
CA TYR A 63 -12.36 -4.38 -3.76
C TYR A 63 -13.18 -5.55 -3.17
N ALA A 64 -12.91 -6.79 -3.59
CA ALA A 64 -13.59 -7.99 -3.08
C ALA A 64 -13.04 -8.50 -1.72
N SER A 65 -12.04 -7.84 -1.15
CA SER A 65 -11.50 -8.08 0.19
C SER A 65 -11.97 -7.04 1.21
N ASP A 66 -12.30 -5.84 0.72
CA ASP A 66 -12.58 -4.63 1.49
C ASP A 66 -14.11 -4.34 1.54
N VAL A 67 -14.89 -4.73 0.52
CA VAL A 67 -16.33 -4.43 0.44
C VAL A 67 -17.16 -5.14 1.53
N ASN A 68 -18.09 -4.40 2.14
CA ASN A 68 -19.00 -4.95 3.12
C ASN A 68 -20.01 -5.88 2.44
N VAL A 69 -19.92 -7.18 2.74
CA VAL A 69 -20.81 -8.20 2.17
C VAL A 69 -22.26 -8.09 2.68
N GLU A 70 -22.48 -7.31 3.73
CA GLU A 70 -23.82 -7.03 4.26
C GLU A 70 -24.54 -5.96 3.42
N SER A 71 -23.81 -4.93 2.99
CA SER A 71 -24.30 -3.88 2.08
C SER A 71 -24.26 -4.31 0.61
N ALA A 72 -24.87 -5.46 0.28
CA ALA A 72 -24.78 -6.07 -1.05
C ALA A 72 -25.32 -5.18 -2.20
N GLU A 73 -26.18 -4.22 -1.88
CA GLU A 73 -26.72 -3.21 -2.80
C GLU A 73 -25.68 -2.17 -3.23
N ASP A 74 -24.65 -1.93 -2.43
CA ASP A 74 -23.58 -0.97 -2.74
C ASP A 74 -22.74 -1.47 -3.93
N VAL A 75 -22.60 -2.79 -4.09
CA VAL A 75 -21.99 -3.40 -5.27
C VAL A 75 -22.80 -3.09 -6.54
N LEU A 76 -24.13 -2.97 -6.44
CA LEU A 76 -24.99 -2.55 -7.55
C LEU A 76 -24.86 -1.05 -7.84
N MET A 77 -24.76 -0.21 -6.79
CA MET A 77 -24.47 1.21 -6.91
C MET A 77 -23.11 1.42 -7.62
N HIS A 78 -22.03 0.81 -7.13
CA HIS A 78 -20.70 0.84 -7.76
C HIS A 78 -20.71 0.33 -9.21
N LYS A 79 -21.49 -0.73 -9.50
CA LYS A 79 -21.70 -1.22 -10.88
C LYS A 79 -22.37 -0.19 -11.77
N ARG A 80 -23.39 0.51 -11.25
CA ARG A 80 -24.16 1.54 -11.96
C ARG A 80 -23.34 2.80 -12.21
N LEU A 81 -22.61 3.34 -11.22
CA LEU A 81 -21.81 4.56 -11.40
C LEU A 81 -20.71 4.37 -12.45
N LEU A 82 -19.94 3.27 -12.36
CA LEU A 82 -18.94 2.90 -13.37
C LEU A 82 -19.53 2.56 -14.76
N GLN A 83 -20.85 2.37 -14.88
CA GLN A 83 -21.54 2.22 -16.17
C GLN A 83 -22.04 3.57 -16.70
N LEU A 84 -22.51 4.47 -15.83
CA LEU A 84 -22.86 5.85 -16.18
C LEU A 84 -21.62 6.65 -16.63
N ALA A 85 -20.48 6.45 -15.96
CA ALA A 85 -19.21 7.12 -16.26
C ALA A 85 -18.63 6.75 -17.64
N ARG A 86 -19.13 5.69 -18.29
CA ARG A 86 -18.73 5.35 -19.66
C ARG A 86 -19.17 6.40 -20.67
N ASP A 87 -20.28 7.09 -20.43
CA ASP A 87 -20.69 8.25 -21.24
C ASP A 87 -19.89 9.50 -20.84
N PRO A 88 -19.16 10.15 -21.77
CA PRO A 88 -18.43 11.38 -21.48
C PRO A 88 -19.29 12.54 -20.98
N THR A 89 -20.60 12.62 -21.29
CA THR A 89 -21.45 13.73 -20.82
C THR A 89 -21.79 13.65 -19.34
N ASN A 90 -21.59 12.48 -18.74
CA ASN A 90 -21.93 12.21 -17.34
C ASN A 90 -20.69 12.25 -16.43
N ARG A 91 -19.52 12.63 -16.96
CA ARG A 91 -18.25 12.63 -16.20
C ARG A 91 -18.04 13.97 -15.47
N PRO A 92 -17.45 13.93 -14.26
CA PRO A 92 -17.37 12.77 -13.37
C PRO A 92 -18.75 12.49 -12.75
N VAL A 93 -19.11 11.22 -12.64
CA VAL A 93 -20.34 10.81 -11.93
C VAL A 93 -20.09 10.96 -10.43
N VAL A 94 -21.00 11.62 -9.72
CA VAL A 94 -20.96 11.77 -8.26
C VAL A 94 -22.22 11.17 -7.64
N ASP A 95 -22.04 10.37 -6.59
CA ASP A 95 -23.10 9.93 -5.67
C ASP A 95 -22.73 10.36 -4.25
N VAL A 96 -23.74 10.73 -3.46
CA VAL A 96 -23.56 11.21 -2.07
C VAL A 96 -24.69 10.66 -1.22
N ARG A 97 -24.34 10.02 -0.11
CA ARG A 97 -25.31 9.48 0.85
C ARG A 97 -24.85 9.66 2.29
N LEU A 98 -25.81 9.65 3.21
CA LEU A 98 -25.52 9.55 4.63
C LEU A 98 -25.18 8.10 5.00
N VAL A 99 -24.15 7.94 5.82
CA VAL A 99 -23.74 6.67 6.43
C VAL A 99 -23.58 6.87 7.94
N GLN A 100 -23.80 5.79 8.70
CA GLN A 100 -23.80 5.79 10.16
C GLN A 100 -22.75 4.83 10.68
N VAL A 101 -21.81 5.36 11.46
CA VAL A 101 -20.71 4.59 12.06
C VAL A 101 -21.05 4.25 13.50
N LEU A 102 -20.88 2.97 13.84
CA LEU A 102 -21.28 2.34 15.09
C LEU A 102 -20.01 1.87 15.85
N PRO A 103 -19.83 2.20 17.13
CA PRO A 103 -18.74 1.64 17.92
C PRO A 103 -18.94 0.14 18.22
N THR A 104 -17.91 -0.67 18.03
CA THR A 104 -17.89 -2.05 18.52
C THR A 104 -17.60 -2.10 20.01
N TYR A 105 -18.61 -2.37 20.83
CA TYR A 105 -18.40 -2.72 22.24
C TYR A 105 -17.96 -4.18 22.35
N GLU A 106 -16.71 -4.42 22.76
CA GLU A 106 -16.23 -5.78 23.07
C GLU A 106 -17.00 -6.34 24.28
N LEU A 107 -17.81 -7.36 24.05
CA LEU A 107 -18.66 -7.95 25.08
C LEU A 107 -17.85 -8.92 25.95
N HIS A 108 -17.11 -8.39 26.93
CA HIS A 108 -16.41 -9.21 27.91
C HIS A 108 -17.37 -10.09 28.71
N THR A 109 -17.19 -11.41 28.61
CA THR A 109 -17.98 -12.41 29.33
C THR A 109 -17.81 -12.27 30.84
N ILE A 110 -18.90 -12.01 31.56
CA ILE A 110 -18.92 -12.03 33.03
C ILE A 110 -19.55 -13.35 33.52
N ASP A 111 -18.69 -14.27 33.95
CA ASP A 111 -19.10 -15.45 34.71
C ASP A 111 -19.48 -15.05 36.16
N SER A 112 -20.78 -15.03 36.49
CA SER A 112 -21.22 -15.00 37.89
C SER A 112 -22.59 -15.64 38.13
N VAL A 113 -22.56 -16.96 38.36
CA VAL A 113 -23.51 -17.82 39.10
C VAL A 113 -24.60 -17.09 39.90
N HIS A 114 -25.88 -17.43 39.69
CA HIS A 114 -26.79 -17.95 40.75
C HIS A 114 -28.11 -18.57 40.22
N SER A 115 -28.59 -19.58 40.95
CA SER A 115 -29.77 -20.46 40.80
C SER A 115 -31.11 -19.89 40.25
N GLY A 116 -31.90 -20.73 39.54
CA GLY A 116 -33.25 -20.34 39.07
C GLY A 116 -34.35 -21.40 38.79
N SER A 117 -34.04 -22.67 38.48
CA SER A 117 -35.01 -23.77 38.16
C SER A 117 -35.85 -23.61 36.85
N PRO A 118 -36.43 -24.71 36.29
CA PRO A 118 -36.90 -24.73 34.90
C PRO A 118 -38.43 -24.66 34.71
N ILE A 119 -38.86 -24.11 33.57
CA ILE A 119 -40.21 -24.27 33.01
C ILE A 119 -40.06 -24.76 31.56
N LYS A 120 -40.91 -25.73 31.15
CA LYS A 120 -40.90 -26.28 29.79
C LYS A 120 -41.70 -25.40 28.82
N GLY A 121 -41.19 -25.27 27.60
CA GLY A 121 -41.92 -24.75 26.44
C GLY A 121 -41.07 -24.95 25.19
N GLU A 122 -41.46 -25.90 24.33
CA GLU A 122 -40.92 -25.99 22.97
C GLU A 122 -41.75 -25.07 22.08
N ASP A 123 -41.18 -23.96 21.64
CA ASP A 123 -41.43 -23.33 20.33
C ASP A 123 -40.60 -22.05 20.15
N GLY A 124 -40.18 -21.77 18.91
CA GLY A 124 -39.79 -20.42 18.48
C GLY A 124 -38.42 -19.86 18.92
N ILE A 125 -37.31 -20.43 18.45
CA ILE A 125 -36.06 -19.65 18.31
C ILE A 125 -36.21 -18.73 17.09
N SER A 126 -36.85 -17.58 17.29
CA SER A 126 -37.03 -16.54 16.28
C SER A 126 -36.73 -15.15 16.85
N THR A 127 -36.00 -14.35 16.08
CA THR A 127 -36.07 -12.88 16.06
C THR A 127 -36.13 -12.15 17.42
N TYR A 128 -35.01 -12.12 18.15
CA TYR A 128 -34.76 -11.11 19.19
C TYR A 128 -33.64 -10.10 18.85
N TYR A 129 -33.23 -10.02 17.58
CA TYR A 129 -32.61 -8.82 17.01
C TYR A 129 -33.68 -7.82 16.53
N SER A 130 -34.52 -7.36 17.46
CA SER A 130 -35.49 -6.30 17.19
C SER A 130 -34.80 -4.94 17.10
N SER A 131 -34.27 -4.65 15.91
CA SER A 131 -34.30 -3.34 15.24
C SER A 131 -34.51 -2.11 16.15
N ARG A 132 -33.42 -1.47 16.57
CA ARG A 132 -33.43 -0.12 17.19
C ARG A 132 -32.61 0.86 16.35
N LEU A 133 -33.24 1.32 15.27
CA LEU A 133 -33.00 2.62 14.61
C LEU A 133 -31.53 3.08 14.49
N SER A 134 -30.75 2.38 13.66
CA SER A 134 -29.82 3.09 12.77
C SER A 134 -30.70 3.80 11.73
N THR A 135 -30.56 5.11 11.56
CA THR A 135 -31.34 5.90 10.57
C THR A 135 -30.70 5.88 9.18
N HIS A 136 -29.41 5.54 9.09
CA HIS A 136 -28.66 5.42 7.84
C HIS A 136 -27.88 4.09 7.81
N PRO A 137 -27.50 3.58 6.61
CA PRO A 137 -26.70 2.36 6.47
C PRO A 137 -25.25 2.55 6.94
N PRO A 138 -24.50 1.46 7.22
CA PRO A 138 -23.06 1.53 7.39
C PRO A 138 -22.35 1.86 6.06
N PRO A 139 -21.07 2.32 6.09
CA PRO A 139 -20.32 2.58 4.86
C PRO A 139 -20.06 1.30 4.04
N ALA A 140 -19.84 1.47 2.73
CA ALA A 140 -19.77 0.39 1.74
C ALA A 140 -18.59 -0.58 1.94
N PHE A 141 -17.58 -0.17 2.70
CA PHE A 141 -16.37 -0.93 3.02
C PHE A 141 -16.26 -1.24 4.52
N GLY A 142 -17.38 -1.14 5.25
CA GLY A 142 -17.45 -1.26 6.69
C GLY A 142 -17.02 0.02 7.41
N SER A 143 -16.66 -0.10 8.69
CA SER A 143 -16.01 0.99 9.44
C SER A 143 -14.57 0.55 9.77
N SER A 144 -13.57 1.39 9.49
CA SER A 144 -12.23 1.12 10.03
C SER A 144 -12.17 1.41 11.54
N PRO A 145 -11.28 0.78 12.32
CA PRO A 145 -11.15 1.04 13.76
C PRO A 145 -10.87 2.51 14.11
N ASN A 146 -10.25 3.27 13.19
CA ASN A 146 -10.08 4.71 13.30
C ASN A 146 -11.44 5.44 13.23
N LEU A 147 -12.30 5.04 12.30
CA LEU A 147 -13.66 5.57 12.13
C LEU A 147 -14.55 5.25 13.35
N GLU A 148 -14.42 4.04 13.90
CA GLU A 148 -15.08 3.62 15.14
C GLU A 148 -14.60 4.43 16.34
N SER A 149 -13.29 4.68 16.48
CA SER A 149 -12.76 5.56 17.54
C SER A 149 -13.23 7.02 17.40
N LEU A 150 -13.40 7.52 16.18
CA LEU A 150 -13.94 8.87 15.91
C LEU A 150 -15.45 8.99 16.19
N ALA A 151 -16.17 7.87 16.31
CA ALA A 151 -17.54 7.82 16.83
C ALA A 151 -17.57 7.80 18.38
N LEU A 152 -16.58 7.18 19.02
CA LEU A 152 -16.40 7.21 20.48
C LEU A 152 -16.01 8.61 20.99
N GLU A 153 -15.00 9.27 20.39
CA GLU A 153 -14.53 10.60 20.83
C GLU A 153 -15.63 11.67 20.76
N GLY A 154 -16.46 11.62 19.70
CA GLY A 154 -17.62 12.50 19.58
C GLY A 154 -18.62 12.32 20.72
N SER A 155 -18.81 11.10 21.23
CA SER A 155 -19.74 10.83 22.33
C SER A 155 -19.31 11.39 23.69
N GLU A 156 -17.99 11.48 23.96
CA GLU A 156 -17.49 12.07 25.21
C GLU A 156 -17.67 13.59 25.26
N SER A 157 -17.60 14.27 24.10
CA SER A 157 -17.75 15.73 24.01
C SER A 157 -19.15 16.22 24.46
N LEU A 158 -20.17 15.40 24.26
CA LEU A 158 -21.57 15.70 24.60
C LEU A 158 -21.93 15.48 26.08
N GLN A 159 -21.02 14.97 26.92
CA GLN A 159 -21.26 14.72 28.35
C GLN A 159 -20.72 15.82 29.28
N LYS A 160 -20.20 16.94 28.75
CA LYS A 160 -19.58 18.00 29.57
C LYS A 160 -20.45 19.22 29.89
N ASP A 161 -21.49 19.48 29.11
CA ASP A 161 -22.50 20.49 29.42
C ASP A 161 -23.76 19.77 29.92
N GLY A 162 -24.20 20.07 31.14
CA GLY A 162 -25.31 19.36 31.78
C GLY A 162 -26.34 20.28 32.41
N ASP A 163 -27.62 19.95 32.18
CA ASP A 163 -28.70 20.07 33.17
C ASP A 163 -29.80 19.03 32.84
N ASP A 164 -30.74 18.81 33.76
CA ASP A 164 -31.70 17.70 33.73
C ASP A 164 -32.71 17.73 32.58
N SER A 165 -32.91 16.59 31.90
CA SER A 165 -34.25 15.93 31.85
C SER A 165 -34.26 14.53 31.21
N ILE A 166 -35.24 13.74 31.63
CA ILE A 166 -35.36 12.28 31.41
C ILE A 166 -35.57 11.92 29.92
N HIS A 167 -34.58 11.27 29.28
CA HIS A 167 -34.81 10.19 28.30
C HIS A 167 -33.53 9.39 28.00
N ALA A 168 -33.17 8.45 28.89
CA ALA A 168 -31.97 7.62 28.74
C ALA A 168 -32.18 6.45 27.75
N ASN A 169 -31.74 6.61 26.49
CA ASN A 169 -31.22 5.58 25.58
C ASN A 169 -30.86 6.16 24.18
N GLY A 170 -30.04 7.21 24.15
CA GLY A 170 -29.43 7.70 22.90
C GLY A 170 -28.27 6.79 22.48
N GLN A 171 -28.41 6.07 21.36
CA GLN A 171 -27.46 5.02 20.99
C GLN A 171 -26.29 5.58 20.17
N PHE A 172 -25.08 5.49 20.72
CA PHE A 172 -23.88 6.18 20.22
C PHE A 172 -23.56 5.81 18.78
N SER A 173 -23.61 6.82 17.90
CA SER A 173 -23.34 6.66 16.47
C SER A 173 -23.01 8.02 15.85
N ARG A 174 -22.18 8.02 14.82
CA ARG A 174 -21.77 9.25 14.12
C ARG A 174 -22.25 9.21 12.67
N ALA A 175 -23.10 10.16 12.30
CA ALA A 175 -23.50 10.38 10.92
C ALA A 175 -22.37 11.08 10.16
N MET A 176 -22.07 10.60 8.96
CA MET A 176 -21.08 11.14 8.03
C MET A 176 -21.60 10.99 6.60
N HIS A 177 -20.95 11.66 5.65
CA HIS A 177 -21.25 11.50 4.23
C HIS A 177 -20.30 10.49 3.61
N GLU A 178 -20.84 9.53 2.85
CA GLU A 178 -20.08 8.74 1.90
C GLU A 178 -20.30 9.33 0.51
N ILE A 179 -19.19 9.68 -0.15
CA ILE A 179 -19.16 10.30 -1.48
C ILE A 179 -18.46 9.31 -2.41
N THR A 180 -19.13 8.90 -3.49
CA THR A 180 -18.52 8.08 -4.54
C THR A 180 -18.37 8.87 -5.82
N PHE A 181 -17.14 9.00 -6.31
CA PHE A 181 -16.84 9.47 -7.65
C PHE A 181 -16.64 8.28 -8.60
N SER A 182 -17.08 8.41 -9.84
CA SER A 182 -16.63 7.53 -10.92
C SER A 182 -16.38 8.31 -12.21
N THR A 183 -15.19 8.13 -12.78
CA THR A 183 -14.72 8.82 -13.98
C THR A 183 -13.61 8.00 -14.65
N GLU A 184 -12.99 8.55 -15.69
CA GLU A 184 -11.85 7.97 -16.42
C GLU A 184 -10.56 8.09 -15.59
N ASP A 185 -9.84 6.98 -15.36
CA ASP A 185 -8.61 6.97 -14.56
C ASP A 185 -7.50 7.76 -15.29
N LYS A 186 -6.95 8.77 -14.60
CA LYS A 186 -6.09 9.81 -15.18
C LYS A 186 -4.98 10.23 -14.23
N PRO A 187 -3.83 10.70 -14.74
CA PRO A 187 -2.77 11.23 -13.90
C PRO A 187 -3.30 12.34 -12.98
N LYS A 188 -2.95 12.25 -11.69
CA LYS A 188 -3.36 13.18 -10.64
C LYS A 188 -4.86 13.20 -10.28
N LEU A 189 -5.71 12.30 -10.81
CA LEU A 189 -7.15 12.26 -10.52
C LEU A 189 -7.43 12.29 -9.01
N LEU A 190 -6.81 11.38 -8.26
CA LEU A 190 -6.93 11.32 -6.80
C LEU A 190 -6.55 12.64 -6.12
N SER A 191 -5.46 13.29 -6.56
CA SER A 191 -5.04 14.60 -6.04
C SER A 191 -6.05 15.71 -6.35
N GLN A 192 -6.71 15.65 -7.51
CA GLN A 192 -7.77 16.59 -7.89
C GLN A 192 -9.02 16.38 -7.02
N LEU A 193 -9.43 15.14 -6.79
CA LEU A 193 -10.56 14.82 -5.90
C LEU A 193 -10.27 15.20 -4.44
N THR A 194 -9.05 14.95 -3.93
CA THR A 194 -8.69 15.39 -2.56
C THR A 194 -8.57 16.91 -2.42
N SER A 195 -8.25 17.64 -3.50
CA SER A 195 -8.34 19.11 -3.52
C SER A 195 -9.79 19.54 -3.46
N LEU A 196 -10.61 19.05 -4.40
CA LEU A 196 -12.04 19.36 -4.52
C LEU A 196 -12.79 19.16 -3.19
N LEU A 197 -12.56 18.03 -2.52
CA LEU A 197 -13.17 17.76 -1.20
C LEU A 197 -12.75 18.81 -0.15
N ALA A 198 -11.46 19.19 -0.11
CA ALA A 198 -10.96 20.22 0.79
C ALA A 198 -11.42 21.65 0.41
N ASP A 199 -11.55 21.94 -0.89
CA ASP A 199 -12.06 23.21 -1.44
C ASP A 199 -13.56 23.40 -1.13
N VAL A 200 -14.30 22.30 -0.94
CA VAL A 200 -15.69 22.27 -0.43
C VAL A 200 -15.75 22.28 1.12
N GLY A 201 -14.60 22.11 1.81
CA GLY A 201 -14.49 22.16 3.28
C GLY A 201 -14.62 20.82 4.01
N LEU A 202 -14.48 19.71 3.29
CA LEU A 202 -14.70 18.35 3.81
C LEU A 202 -13.38 17.72 4.27
N ASN A 203 -13.38 17.08 5.44
CA ASN A 203 -12.22 16.30 5.90
C ASN A 203 -12.44 14.82 5.57
N ILE A 204 -11.48 14.22 4.87
CA ILE A 204 -11.49 12.81 4.54
C ILE A 204 -11.14 12.00 5.80
N GLN A 205 -12.07 11.15 6.24
CA GLN A 205 -11.89 10.24 7.36
C GLN A 205 -11.56 8.82 6.88
N GLU A 206 -12.13 8.39 5.75
CA GLU A 206 -11.77 7.14 5.07
C GLU A 206 -11.81 7.28 3.54
N ALA A 207 -11.03 6.48 2.81
CA ALA A 207 -10.91 6.60 1.36
C ALA A 207 -10.47 5.28 0.68
N HIS A 208 -11.21 4.89 -0.35
CA HIS A 208 -11.09 3.63 -1.10
C HIS A 208 -11.17 3.91 -2.60
N VAL A 209 -10.08 3.69 -3.34
CA VAL A 209 -9.90 4.19 -4.73
C VAL A 209 -9.48 3.05 -5.65
N PHE A 210 -10.34 2.63 -6.58
CA PHE A 210 -10.14 1.40 -7.36
C PHE A 210 -10.01 1.71 -8.86
N SER A 211 -8.85 1.39 -9.43
CA SER A 211 -8.62 1.46 -10.89
C SER A 211 -9.20 0.21 -11.56
N THR A 212 -10.03 0.36 -12.59
CA THR A 212 -10.53 -0.77 -13.37
C THR A 212 -9.61 -1.10 -14.53
N ILE A 213 -9.60 -2.37 -14.95
CA ILE A 213 -8.83 -2.81 -16.13
C ILE A 213 -9.36 -2.22 -17.45
N ASP A 214 -10.55 -1.60 -17.45
CA ASP A 214 -11.13 -0.88 -18.60
C ASP A 214 -10.95 0.65 -18.53
N GLY A 215 -10.08 1.16 -17.66
CA GLY A 215 -9.60 2.56 -17.68
C GLY A 215 -10.47 3.56 -16.91
N TYR A 216 -11.25 3.09 -15.93
CA TYR A 216 -12.10 3.94 -15.08
C TYR A 216 -11.65 3.86 -13.62
N SER A 217 -11.99 4.89 -12.85
CA SER A 217 -11.78 4.92 -11.41
C SER A 217 -13.13 4.87 -10.67
N LEU A 218 -13.10 4.30 -9.47
CA LEU A 218 -14.20 4.26 -8.50
C LEU A 218 -13.62 4.68 -7.16
N ASP A 219 -13.94 5.89 -6.72
CA ASP A 219 -13.27 6.57 -5.62
C ASP A 219 -14.30 6.93 -4.54
N VAL A 220 -14.31 6.15 -3.47
CA VAL A 220 -15.28 6.23 -2.36
C VAL A 220 -14.60 6.86 -1.15
N PHE A 221 -15.15 7.96 -0.64
CA PHE A 221 -14.63 8.72 0.50
C PHE A 221 -15.70 8.82 1.59
N VAL A 222 -15.35 8.48 2.83
CA VAL A 222 -16.17 8.83 4.01
C VAL A 222 -15.61 10.12 4.60
N VAL A 223 -16.46 11.13 4.74
CA VAL A 223 -16.06 12.50 5.12
C VAL A 223 -16.91 13.07 6.25
N ASP A 224 -16.34 14.03 6.98
CA ASP A 224 -17.09 14.98 7.81
C ASP A 224 -16.84 16.44 7.37
N GLY A 225 -17.54 17.38 7.99
CA GLY A 225 -17.44 18.82 7.69
C GLY A 225 -18.68 19.45 7.07
N TRP A 226 -19.72 18.68 6.75
CA TRP A 226 -20.98 19.18 6.16
C TRP A 226 -22.21 18.82 7.03
N PRO A 227 -23.25 19.67 7.11
CA PRO A 227 -24.50 19.33 7.81
C PRO A 227 -25.21 18.12 7.18
N TYR A 228 -25.69 17.18 7.99
CA TYR A 228 -26.28 15.94 7.47
C TYR A 228 -27.64 16.18 6.77
N GLU A 229 -28.41 17.19 7.22
CA GLU A 229 -29.64 17.62 6.55
C GLU A 229 -29.41 18.18 5.13
N GLU A 230 -28.19 18.62 4.81
CA GLU A 230 -27.85 19.32 3.57
C GLU A 230 -27.13 18.44 2.53
N THR A 231 -27.48 17.14 2.50
CA THR A 231 -26.85 16.13 1.65
C THR A 231 -27.02 16.39 0.15
N GLU A 232 -28.15 16.95 -0.30
CA GLU A 232 -28.34 17.31 -1.71
C GLU A 232 -27.57 18.60 -2.08
N GLN A 233 -27.45 19.55 -1.14
CA GLN A 233 -26.61 20.73 -1.32
C GLN A 233 -25.12 20.36 -1.42
N LEU A 234 -24.67 19.36 -0.65
CA LEU A 234 -23.33 18.77 -0.76
C LEU A 234 -23.11 18.20 -2.16
N ARG A 235 -24.04 17.36 -2.64
CA ARG A 235 -24.02 16.81 -4.00
C ARG A 235 -23.89 17.91 -5.06
N ILE A 236 -24.74 18.93 -5.02
CA ILE A 236 -24.73 20.05 -5.95
C ILE A 236 -23.42 20.86 -5.88
N ALA A 237 -22.84 21.02 -4.69
CA ALA A 237 -21.54 21.66 -4.51
C ALA A 237 -20.41 20.85 -5.16
N LEU A 238 -20.37 19.52 -4.95
CA LEU A 238 -19.37 18.61 -5.49
C LEU A 238 -19.44 18.51 -7.03
N GLU A 239 -20.64 18.32 -7.60
CA GLU A 239 -20.85 18.30 -9.05
C GLU A 239 -20.41 19.63 -9.70
N LYS A 240 -20.75 20.78 -9.08
CA LYS A 240 -20.37 22.12 -9.54
C LYS A 240 -18.85 22.36 -9.48
N GLU A 241 -18.17 21.85 -8.46
CA GLU A 241 -16.73 22.01 -8.32
C GLU A 241 -15.96 21.10 -9.28
N ALA A 242 -16.42 19.85 -9.45
CA ALA A 242 -15.86 18.90 -10.40
C ALA A 242 -15.89 19.43 -11.85
N LEU A 243 -17.00 20.07 -12.24
CA LEU A 243 -17.16 20.72 -13.55
C LEU A 243 -16.22 21.93 -13.77
N LYS A 244 -15.59 22.48 -12.70
CA LYS A 244 -14.50 23.46 -12.84
C LYS A 244 -13.15 22.76 -13.01
N CYS A 245 -12.90 21.67 -12.31
CA CYS A 245 -11.64 20.92 -12.38
C CYS A 245 -11.36 20.43 -13.81
N GLU A 246 -12.34 19.86 -14.51
CA GLU A 246 -12.16 19.39 -15.89
C GLU A 246 -11.82 20.52 -16.87
N LYS A 247 -12.46 21.69 -16.73
CA LYS A 247 -12.22 22.86 -17.59
C LYS A 247 -10.80 23.44 -17.42
N HIS A 248 -10.22 23.33 -16.23
CA HIS A 248 -8.83 23.70 -15.96
C HIS A 248 -7.81 22.65 -16.44
N ALA A 249 -8.23 21.41 -16.68
CA ALA A 249 -7.40 20.39 -17.32
C ALA A 249 -7.34 20.59 -18.85
N GLN A 250 -8.48 20.80 -19.49
CA GLN A 250 -8.58 20.99 -20.96
C GLN A 250 -7.85 22.24 -21.46
N THR A 251 -7.74 23.30 -20.66
CA THR A 251 -7.03 24.54 -21.05
C THR A 251 -5.50 24.41 -21.04
N LYS A 252 -4.92 23.31 -20.55
CA LYS A 252 -3.45 23.10 -20.49
C LYS A 252 -2.90 22.14 -21.55
N SER A 253 -3.74 21.42 -22.29
CA SER A 253 -3.31 20.42 -23.29
C SER A 253 -2.94 21.01 -24.67
N HIS A 254 -3.38 22.24 -24.99
CA HIS A 254 -3.27 22.81 -26.34
C HIS A 254 -1.96 23.58 -26.63
N ALA A 255 -0.94 23.50 -25.77
CA ALA A 255 0.28 24.31 -25.85
C ALA A 255 1.59 23.49 -26.01
N SER A 256 1.59 22.41 -26.80
CA SER A 256 2.80 21.66 -27.13
C SER A 256 2.67 20.80 -28.40
N SER A 257 2.98 21.35 -29.58
CA SER A 257 2.98 20.61 -30.86
C SER A 257 3.88 21.24 -31.93
N HIS A 258 5.21 21.15 -31.74
CA HIS A 258 6.21 21.59 -32.73
C HIS A 258 7.43 20.66 -32.79
N SER A 259 8.07 20.63 -33.97
CA SER A 259 9.18 19.76 -34.40
C SER A 259 8.81 18.27 -34.56
N SER A 260 9.35 17.54 -35.55
CA SER A 260 9.96 17.97 -36.83
C SER A 260 10.07 16.77 -37.77
N ASN A 261 9.81 16.95 -39.07
CA ASN A 261 10.02 15.92 -40.08
C ASN A 261 11.52 15.62 -40.27
N VAL A 262 11.89 14.34 -40.26
CA VAL A 262 13.15 13.81 -40.81
C VAL A 262 12.78 12.59 -41.64
N GLU A 263 13.35 12.49 -42.85
CA GLU A 263 12.90 11.53 -43.87
C GLU A 263 13.47 10.11 -43.65
N GLN A 264 12.73 9.11 -44.14
CA GLN A 264 13.15 7.71 -44.08
C GLN A 264 14.07 7.35 -45.26
N THR A 265 15.30 6.92 -44.96
CA THR A 265 16.11 6.10 -45.87
C THR A 265 16.35 4.73 -45.23
N GLY A 266 15.61 3.72 -45.69
CA GLY A 266 15.58 2.41 -45.04
C GLY A 266 16.67 1.44 -45.50
N ILE A 267 17.21 0.69 -44.54
CA ILE A 267 17.71 -0.67 -44.76
C ILE A 267 16.91 -1.58 -43.83
N LYS A 268 16.31 -2.65 -44.35
CA LYS A 268 15.62 -3.65 -43.53
C LYS A 268 16.62 -4.70 -43.05
N THR A 269 16.95 -4.67 -41.77
CA THR A 269 17.52 -5.81 -41.04
C THR A 269 16.50 -6.32 -40.04
N GLU A 270 16.34 -7.65 -39.97
CA GLU A 270 15.44 -8.30 -39.03
C GLU A 270 16.06 -8.26 -37.63
N HIS A 271 15.53 -7.40 -36.76
CA HIS A 271 16.00 -7.26 -35.38
C HIS A 271 15.08 -8.01 -34.42
N ASP A 272 15.49 -9.24 -34.09
CA ASP A 272 14.76 -10.25 -33.32
C ASP A 272 14.86 -10.04 -31.78
N HIS A 273 15.08 -8.78 -31.35
CA HIS A 273 15.41 -8.34 -29.98
C HIS A 273 14.94 -6.89 -29.76
N LEU A 274 14.62 -6.52 -28.50
CA LEU A 274 14.35 -5.12 -28.14
C LEU A 274 15.61 -4.25 -28.25
N SER A 275 15.50 -3.11 -28.93
CA SER A 275 16.59 -2.16 -29.13
C SER A 275 16.85 -1.30 -27.90
N ILE A 276 17.71 -1.77 -26.99
CA ILE A 276 18.21 -0.97 -25.85
C ILE A 276 19.36 -0.06 -26.33
N PRO A 277 19.41 1.23 -25.92
CA PRO A 277 20.53 2.11 -26.26
C PRO A 277 21.88 1.51 -25.88
N ASN A 278 22.81 1.49 -26.84
CA ASN A 278 24.07 0.77 -26.73
C ASN A 278 25.27 1.71 -26.69
N ASP A 279 25.81 1.89 -25.49
CA ASP A 279 27.04 2.66 -25.25
C ASP A 279 28.33 1.88 -25.63
N GLY A 280 28.20 0.66 -26.16
CA GLY A 280 29.27 -0.09 -26.83
C GLY A 280 30.22 -0.91 -25.96
N ILE A 281 30.00 -1.00 -24.64
CA ILE A 281 31.02 -1.48 -23.69
C ILE A 281 30.79 -2.88 -23.08
N ASP A 282 29.56 -3.40 -23.03
CA ASP A 282 29.26 -4.65 -22.31
C ASP A 282 28.51 -5.72 -23.13
N VAL A 283 28.78 -6.99 -22.80
CA VAL A 283 27.99 -8.17 -23.22
C VAL A 283 27.12 -8.61 -22.04
N TRP A 284 25.85 -8.20 -22.07
CA TRP A 284 24.88 -8.34 -20.98
C TRP A 284 23.58 -9.07 -21.41
N GLU A 285 23.42 -9.34 -22.71
CA GLU A 285 22.33 -10.17 -23.23
C GLU A 285 22.61 -11.64 -22.87
N ILE A 286 21.70 -12.26 -22.13
CA ILE A 286 21.81 -13.65 -21.70
C ILE A 286 20.93 -14.52 -22.60
N GLY A 287 21.54 -15.47 -23.30
CA GLY A 287 20.78 -16.51 -24.01
C GLY A 287 20.00 -17.39 -23.04
N LEU A 288 18.70 -17.61 -23.31
CA LEU A 288 17.77 -18.33 -22.43
C LEU A 288 18.30 -19.67 -21.92
N ASN A 289 19.02 -20.42 -22.77
CA ASN A 289 19.62 -21.73 -22.45
C ASN A 289 20.68 -21.68 -21.35
N ASN A 290 21.19 -20.50 -21.00
CA ASN A 290 22.22 -20.30 -19.97
C ASN A 290 21.61 -20.07 -18.58
N LEU A 291 20.30 -19.79 -18.48
CA LEU A 291 19.58 -19.59 -17.23
C LEU A 291 18.90 -20.88 -16.78
N LYS A 292 19.07 -21.23 -15.50
CA LYS A 292 18.35 -22.34 -14.86
C LYS A 292 17.39 -21.77 -13.84
N PHE A 293 16.10 -22.03 -14.01
CA PHE A 293 15.07 -21.67 -13.02
C PHE A 293 14.99 -22.74 -11.93
N GLU A 294 14.90 -22.31 -10.67
CA GLU A 294 14.83 -23.23 -9.51
C GLU A 294 13.51 -23.10 -8.76
N LYS A 295 13.28 -21.96 -8.11
CA LYS A 295 12.14 -21.75 -7.21
C LYS A 295 11.52 -20.39 -7.46
N LYS A 296 10.19 -20.34 -7.61
CA LYS A 296 9.46 -19.07 -7.62
C LYS A 296 9.49 -18.44 -6.21
N VAL A 297 9.98 -17.20 -6.13
CA VAL A 297 10.18 -16.43 -4.90
C VAL A 297 8.98 -15.51 -4.65
N ALA A 298 8.51 -14.79 -5.67
CA ALA A 298 7.39 -13.86 -5.55
C ALA A 298 6.53 -13.80 -6.82
N SER A 299 5.34 -13.20 -6.71
CA SER A 299 4.49 -12.83 -7.84
C SER A 299 4.11 -11.35 -7.71
N GLY A 300 4.41 -10.54 -8.71
CA GLY A 300 4.06 -9.12 -8.75
C GLY A 300 3.07 -8.78 -9.87
N SER A 301 2.71 -7.50 -9.95
CA SER A 301 1.87 -6.91 -11.01
C SER A 301 2.57 -6.94 -12.39
N TYR A 302 3.85 -6.59 -12.43
CA TYR A 302 4.64 -6.46 -13.67
C TYR A 302 5.30 -7.77 -14.11
N GLY A 303 5.43 -8.76 -13.21
CA GLY A 303 6.15 -9.99 -13.48
C GLY A 303 6.10 -11.00 -12.33
N ASP A 304 6.87 -12.07 -12.46
CA ASP A 304 7.12 -13.08 -11.43
C ASP A 304 8.61 -13.18 -11.14
N LEU A 305 8.98 -13.34 -9.87
CA LEU A 305 10.39 -13.39 -9.45
C LEU A 305 10.77 -14.82 -9.10
N TYR A 306 11.87 -15.31 -9.66
CA TYR A 306 12.42 -16.65 -9.42
C TYR A 306 13.84 -16.56 -8.86
N LYS A 307 14.21 -17.52 -8.00
CA LYS A 307 15.61 -17.92 -7.85
C LYS A 307 15.98 -18.79 -9.04
N GLY A 308 17.16 -18.57 -9.56
CA GLY A 308 17.81 -19.46 -10.53
C GLY A 308 19.32 -19.47 -10.36
N THR A 309 20.00 -20.12 -11.30
CA THR A 309 21.46 -20.11 -11.42
C THR A 309 21.89 -19.69 -12.83
N TYR A 310 22.95 -18.89 -12.90
CA TYR A 310 23.63 -18.43 -14.12
C TYR A 310 25.14 -18.57 -13.93
N CYS A 311 25.85 -19.22 -14.85
CA CYS A 311 27.30 -19.47 -14.73
C CYS A 311 27.75 -20.05 -13.35
N SER A 312 26.90 -20.88 -12.74
CA SER A 312 27.07 -21.46 -11.38
C SER A 312 27.01 -20.46 -10.21
N GLN A 313 26.55 -19.23 -10.44
CA GLN A 313 26.20 -18.26 -9.41
C GLN A 313 24.67 -18.22 -9.20
N ASP A 314 24.24 -18.06 -7.95
CA ASP A 314 22.83 -17.83 -7.59
C ASP A 314 22.37 -16.45 -8.08
N VAL A 315 21.24 -16.42 -8.79
CA VAL A 315 20.66 -15.21 -9.39
C VAL A 315 19.17 -15.07 -9.11
N ALA A 316 18.69 -13.82 -9.05
CA ALA A 316 17.28 -13.51 -9.10
C ALA A 316 16.88 -13.21 -10.55
N ILE A 317 15.81 -13.86 -11.03
CA ILE A 317 15.29 -13.73 -12.40
C ILE A 317 13.88 -13.15 -12.35
N LYS A 318 13.73 -11.89 -12.74
CA LYS A 318 12.46 -11.16 -12.88
C LYS A 318 11.90 -11.44 -14.26
N VAL A 319 10.82 -12.23 -14.34
CA VAL A 319 10.15 -12.64 -15.58
C VAL A 319 8.95 -11.73 -15.84
N LEU A 320 8.94 -10.98 -16.93
CA LEU A 320 7.75 -10.23 -17.36
C LEU A 320 6.71 -11.20 -17.95
N LYS A 321 5.42 -10.88 -17.76
CA LYS A 321 4.30 -11.75 -18.13
C LYS A 321 3.92 -11.57 -19.60
N PRO A 322 4.00 -12.61 -20.46
CA PRO A 322 3.70 -12.50 -21.89
C PRO A 322 2.30 -11.93 -22.19
N GLU A 323 1.34 -12.20 -21.33
CA GLU A 323 -0.06 -11.78 -21.44
C GLU A 323 -0.27 -10.27 -21.18
N ARG A 324 0.80 -9.54 -20.82
CA ARG A 324 0.80 -8.10 -20.54
C ARG A 324 1.74 -7.31 -21.46
N LEU A 325 2.36 -7.94 -22.45
CA LEU A 325 3.32 -7.28 -23.33
C LEU A 325 2.63 -6.33 -24.33
N ASN A 326 2.64 -5.04 -24.01
CA ASN A 326 2.39 -3.93 -24.94
C ASN A 326 3.69 -3.14 -25.20
N GLU A 327 3.66 -2.15 -26.10
CA GLU A 327 4.83 -1.32 -26.44
C GLU A 327 5.32 -0.49 -25.24
N GLU A 328 4.41 -0.03 -24.39
CA GLU A 328 4.71 0.73 -23.16
C GLU A 328 5.53 -0.10 -22.17
N LEU A 329 5.10 -1.33 -21.83
CA LEU A 329 5.82 -2.22 -20.92
C LEU A 329 7.16 -2.67 -21.51
N GLN A 330 7.28 -2.80 -22.84
CA GLN A 330 8.55 -3.05 -23.51
C GLN A 330 9.50 -1.85 -23.40
N SER A 331 8.98 -0.62 -23.48
CA SER A 331 9.75 0.61 -23.24
C SER A 331 10.15 0.77 -21.77
N GLU A 332 9.27 0.44 -20.81
CA GLU A 332 9.60 0.43 -19.38
C GLU A 332 10.71 -0.61 -19.09
N PHE A 333 10.61 -1.81 -19.64
CA PHE A 333 11.63 -2.87 -19.52
C PHE A 333 12.99 -2.43 -20.11
N ALA A 334 12.99 -1.85 -21.32
CA ALA A 334 14.21 -1.37 -21.97
C ALA A 334 14.87 -0.23 -21.15
N GLN A 335 14.06 0.66 -20.58
CA GLN A 335 14.52 1.73 -19.69
C GLN A 335 15.04 1.19 -18.35
N GLU A 336 14.37 0.19 -17.77
CA GLU A 336 14.80 -0.48 -16.53
C GLU A 336 16.19 -1.11 -16.71
N VAL A 337 16.37 -1.92 -17.76
CA VAL A 337 17.66 -2.53 -18.10
C VAL A 337 18.73 -1.47 -18.42
N PHE A 338 18.39 -0.38 -19.13
CA PHE A 338 19.33 0.72 -19.42
C PHE A 338 19.82 1.43 -18.16
N ILE A 339 18.96 1.66 -17.16
CA ILE A 339 19.34 2.24 -15.87
C ILE A 339 20.19 1.25 -15.08
N MET A 340 19.73 0.00 -14.94
CA MET A 340 20.39 -1.03 -14.13
C MET A 340 21.80 -1.38 -14.64
N ARG A 341 22.03 -1.38 -15.96
CA ARG A 341 23.36 -1.56 -16.57
C ARG A 341 24.40 -0.51 -16.17
N LYS A 342 23.97 0.69 -15.76
CA LYS A 342 24.88 1.81 -15.42
C LYS A 342 25.20 1.89 -13.94
N VAL A 343 24.65 0.98 -13.14
CA VAL A 343 24.74 1.00 -11.67
C VAL A 343 25.63 -0.15 -11.18
N ARG A 344 26.69 0.20 -10.45
CA ARG A 344 27.62 -0.75 -9.82
C ARG A 344 28.14 -0.21 -8.50
N HIS A 345 27.46 -0.55 -7.41
CA HIS A 345 27.82 -0.13 -6.06
C HIS A 345 27.47 -1.20 -5.02
N LYS A 346 28.30 -1.36 -3.98
CA LYS A 346 28.17 -2.45 -2.99
C LYS A 346 26.85 -2.46 -2.21
N ASN A 347 26.14 -1.33 -2.15
CA ASN A 347 24.86 -1.17 -1.46
C ASN A 347 23.68 -0.94 -2.44
N VAL A 348 23.83 -1.34 -3.71
CA VAL A 348 22.77 -1.35 -4.71
C VAL A 348 22.80 -2.70 -5.42
N VAL A 349 21.64 -3.30 -5.71
CA VAL A 349 21.57 -4.65 -6.28
C VAL A 349 22.23 -4.69 -7.65
N GLN A 350 23.22 -5.56 -7.79
CA GLN A 350 24.02 -5.71 -9.01
C GLN A 350 23.20 -6.38 -10.12
N PHE A 351 23.04 -5.65 -11.23
CA PHE A 351 22.59 -6.18 -12.51
C PHE A 351 23.63 -7.16 -13.08
N ILE A 352 23.18 -8.31 -13.59
CA ILE A 352 24.02 -9.35 -14.19
C ILE A 352 23.76 -9.46 -15.70
N GLY A 353 22.50 -9.31 -16.13
CA GLY A 353 22.13 -9.34 -17.54
C GLY A 353 20.63 -9.31 -17.76
N ALA A 354 20.20 -9.43 -19.01
CA ALA A 354 18.80 -9.48 -19.40
C ALA A 354 18.59 -10.43 -20.59
N CYS A 355 17.35 -10.90 -20.77
CA CYS A 355 16.90 -11.52 -22.00
C CYS A 355 15.96 -10.53 -22.69
N THR A 356 16.31 -10.02 -23.88
CA THR A 356 15.55 -8.96 -24.58
C THR A 356 14.70 -9.47 -25.73
N LYS A 357 14.65 -10.80 -25.95
CA LYS A 357 13.92 -11.43 -27.03
C LYS A 357 12.47 -11.78 -26.65
N PRO A 358 11.45 -11.15 -27.26
CA PRO A 358 10.05 -11.52 -27.02
C PRO A 358 9.76 -12.99 -27.38
N PRO A 359 8.81 -13.66 -26.70
CA PRO A 359 8.02 -13.17 -25.55
C PRO A 359 8.76 -13.24 -24.20
N ASN A 360 10.03 -13.66 -24.17
CA ASN A 360 10.78 -14.01 -22.96
C ASN A 360 11.64 -12.84 -22.45
N LEU A 361 10.98 -11.80 -21.93
CA LEU A 361 11.65 -10.62 -21.39
C LEU A 361 12.00 -10.80 -19.91
N TYR A 362 13.28 -11.02 -19.61
CA TYR A 362 13.77 -11.30 -18.25
C TYR A 362 14.85 -10.29 -17.82
N ILE A 363 14.86 -9.90 -16.54
CA ILE A 363 15.97 -9.17 -15.90
C ILE A 363 16.65 -10.10 -14.90
N VAL A 364 17.98 -10.14 -14.90
CA VAL A 364 18.80 -11.01 -14.04
C VAL A 364 19.70 -10.15 -13.14
N THR A 365 19.58 -10.35 -11.84
CA THR A 365 20.42 -9.69 -10.81
C THR A 365 21.06 -10.74 -9.90
N GLU A 366 21.99 -10.29 -9.05
CA GLU A 366 22.43 -11.11 -7.91
C GLU A 366 21.24 -11.55 -7.03
N PHE A 367 21.35 -12.73 -6.41
CA PHE A 367 20.35 -13.24 -5.49
C PHE A 367 20.63 -12.80 -4.05
N MET A 368 19.67 -12.11 -3.43
CA MET A 368 19.80 -11.60 -2.05
C MET A 368 19.16 -12.60 -1.06
N SER A 369 19.99 -13.48 -0.52
CA SER A 369 19.59 -14.68 0.22
C SER A 369 18.84 -14.42 1.54
N GLY A 370 19.03 -13.26 2.18
CA GLY A 370 18.28 -12.83 3.38
C GLY A 370 16.86 -12.33 3.09
N GLY A 371 16.48 -12.13 1.83
CA GLY A 371 15.19 -11.55 1.44
C GLY A 371 15.12 -10.04 1.69
N SER A 372 13.91 -9.50 1.90
CA SER A 372 13.69 -8.07 2.13
C SER A 372 13.70 -7.70 3.61
N VAL A 373 14.10 -6.47 3.92
CA VAL A 373 14.03 -5.89 5.27
C VAL A 373 12.58 -5.87 5.79
N TYR A 374 11.60 -5.62 4.91
CA TYR A 374 10.17 -5.72 5.24
C TYR A 374 9.78 -7.13 5.69
N ASP A 375 10.27 -8.18 5.03
CA ASP A 375 9.97 -9.56 5.40
C ASP A 375 10.62 -9.94 6.74
N TYR A 376 11.85 -9.49 6.98
CA TYR A 376 12.54 -9.64 8.26
C TYR A 376 11.76 -8.98 9.42
N LEU A 377 11.39 -7.71 9.29
CA LEU A 377 10.67 -6.98 10.33
C LEU A 377 9.24 -7.53 10.52
N HIS A 378 8.45 -7.63 9.45
CA HIS A 378 7.00 -7.82 9.59
C HIS A 378 6.54 -9.28 9.55
N LYS A 379 7.24 -10.16 8.82
CA LYS A 379 6.89 -11.59 8.72
C LYS A 379 7.70 -12.42 9.73
N GLN A 380 9.01 -12.18 9.83
CA GLN A 380 9.88 -12.93 10.76
C GLN A 380 9.90 -12.35 12.18
N LYS A 381 9.35 -11.14 12.40
CA LYS A 381 9.37 -10.39 13.68
C LYS A 381 10.79 -10.13 14.19
N GLY A 382 11.74 -9.95 13.26
CA GLY A 382 13.10 -9.53 13.55
C GLY A 382 13.16 -8.09 14.07
N VAL A 383 14.17 -7.79 14.89
CA VAL A 383 14.36 -6.48 15.53
C VAL A 383 15.83 -6.09 15.49
N PHE A 384 16.15 -4.95 14.89
CA PHE A 384 17.51 -4.44 14.85
C PHE A 384 17.88 -3.71 16.14
N LYS A 385 18.91 -4.20 16.83
CA LYS A 385 19.57 -3.45 17.92
C LYS A 385 20.33 -2.26 17.34
N LEU A 386 20.48 -1.17 18.08
CA LEU A 386 21.04 0.11 17.60
C LEU A 386 22.33 -0.01 16.74
N PRO A 387 23.36 -0.80 17.09
CA PRO A 387 24.54 -0.94 16.22
C PRO A 387 24.23 -1.52 14.83
N MET A 388 23.28 -2.46 14.78
CA MET A 388 22.86 -3.12 13.55
C MET A 388 21.91 -2.24 12.72
N LEU A 389 21.01 -1.51 13.40
CA LEU A 389 20.19 -0.47 12.77
C LEU A 389 21.09 0.57 12.08
N LEU A 390 22.16 1.02 12.75
CA LEU A 390 23.11 1.97 12.18
C LEU A 390 23.89 1.35 10.99
N LYS A 391 24.33 0.08 11.06
CA LYS A 391 24.92 -0.63 9.89
C LYS A 391 23.98 -0.58 8.69
N VAL A 392 22.72 -1.01 8.86
CA VAL A 392 21.70 -1.05 7.81
C VAL A 392 21.40 0.36 7.27
N ALA A 393 21.21 1.35 8.14
CA ALA A 393 20.94 2.73 7.74
C ALA A 393 22.11 3.35 6.95
N ILE A 394 23.36 3.07 7.34
CA ILE A 394 24.57 3.51 6.63
C ILE A 394 24.67 2.86 5.26
N ASP A 395 24.38 1.56 5.15
CA ASP A 395 24.39 0.83 3.89
C ASP A 395 23.33 1.37 2.91
N VAL A 396 22.07 1.54 3.37
CA VAL A 396 20.98 2.13 2.57
C VAL A 396 21.33 3.55 2.13
N ALA A 397 21.81 4.41 3.04
CA ALA A 397 22.17 5.78 2.73
C ALA A 397 23.30 5.86 1.69
N LYS A 398 24.28 4.94 1.74
CA LYS A 398 25.35 4.82 0.72
C LYS A 398 24.80 4.36 -0.63
N GLY A 399 23.83 3.44 -0.65
CA GLY A 399 23.13 3.03 -1.87
C GLY A 399 22.42 4.21 -2.54
N MET A 400 21.64 4.96 -1.76
CA MET A 400 20.91 6.13 -2.24
C MET A 400 21.82 7.27 -2.70
N HIS A 401 22.88 7.58 -1.95
CA HIS A 401 23.88 8.58 -2.36
C HIS A 401 24.49 8.27 -3.72
N TYR A 402 24.86 7.01 -3.97
CA TYR A 402 25.40 6.58 -5.26
C TYR A 402 24.37 6.72 -6.41
N LEU A 403 23.10 6.35 -6.18
CA LEU A 403 22.04 6.55 -7.18
C LEU A 403 21.87 8.04 -7.51
N HIS A 404 21.82 8.90 -6.49
CA HIS A 404 21.68 10.36 -6.65
C HIS A 404 22.88 10.99 -7.39
N GLN A 405 24.10 10.55 -7.10
CA GLN A 405 25.31 10.97 -7.84
C GLN A 405 25.24 10.60 -9.34
N ASN A 406 24.54 9.52 -9.69
CA ASN A 406 24.30 9.11 -11.07
C ASN A 406 23.01 9.71 -11.68
N ASN A 407 22.40 10.70 -11.02
CA ASN A 407 21.14 11.36 -11.40
C ASN A 407 19.90 10.43 -11.41
N ILE A 408 19.95 9.32 -10.67
CA ILE A 408 18.85 8.36 -10.52
C ILE A 408 18.09 8.68 -9.23
N ILE A 409 16.82 9.08 -9.35
CA ILE A 409 15.89 9.26 -8.22
C ILE A 409 15.07 7.98 -8.09
N HIS A 410 15.05 7.33 -6.92
CA HIS A 410 14.46 6.00 -6.74
C HIS A 410 12.92 6.04 -6.76
N ARG A 411 12.30 7.04 -6.12
CA ARG A 411 10.83 7.28 -6.06
C ARG A 411 10.00 6.21 -5.35
N ASP A 412 10.61 5.09 -4.97
CA ASP A 412 9.97 3.94 -4.33
C ASP A 412 10.87 3.33 -3.23
N LEU A 413 11.51 4.18 -2.42
CA LEU A 413 12.36 3.70 -1.33
C LEU A 413 11.49 3.26 -0.13
N LYS A 414 11.42 1.95 0.10
CA LYS A 414 10.67 1.31 1.19
C LYS A 414 11.37 0.04 1.65
N ALA A 415 11.09 -0.46 2.86
CA ALA A 415 11.76 -1.66 3.39
C ALA A 415 11.55 -2.93 2.54
N ALA A 416 10.53 -2.98 1.67
CA ALA A 416 10.34 -4.09 0.74
C ALA A 416 11.37 -4.08 -0.41
N ASN A 417 11.86 -2.91 -0.81
CA ASN A 417 12.84 -2.70 -1.87
C ASN A 417 14.28 -2.62 -1.30
N LEU A 418 14.46 -2.97 -0.04
CA LEU A 418 15.75 -3.13 0.61
C LEU A 418 15.99 -4.62 0.85
N LEU A 419 17.03 -5.17 0.21
CA LEU A 419 17.34 -6.60 0.24
C LEU A 419 18.63 -6.86 1.02
N MET A 420 18.70 -8.01 1.70
CA MET A 420 19.81 -8.39 2.57
C MET A 420 20.51 -9.65 2.05
N ASP A 421 21.84 -9.69 2.14
CA ASP A 421 22.65 -10.88 1.84
C ASP A 421 22.98 -11.71 3.10
N GLU A 422 23.67 -12.84 2.90
CA GLU A 422 24.12 -13.76 3.96
C GLU A 422 25.14 -13.15 4.94
N ASN A 423 25.74 -12.01 4.62
CA ASN A 423 26.65 -11.24 5.49
C ASN A 423 25.94 -10.05 6.16
N GLU A 424 24.61 -10.06 6.10
CA GLU A 424 23.69 -9.04 6.57
C GLU A 424 24.01 -7.64 5.99
N VAL A 425 24.56 -7.56 4.77
CA VAL A 425 24.76 -6.29 4.05
C VAL A 425 23.47 -5.97 3.32
N VAL A 426 23.04 -4.70 3.39
CA VAL A 426 21.80 -4.25 2.75
C VAL A 426 22.10 -3.53 1.43
N LYS A 427 21.27 -3.83 0.43
CA LYS A 427 21.31 -3.25 -0.91
C LYS A 427 19.95 -2.70 -1.33
N VAL A 428 19.96 -1.58 -2.03
CA VAL A 428 18.77 -0.97 -2.65
C VAL A 428 18.42 -1.73 -3.94
N ALA A 429 17.16 -2.14 -4.07
CA ALA A 429 16.59 -2.84 -5.22
C ALA A 429 15.52 -1.99 -5.93
N ASP A 430 14.96 -2.47 -7.05
CA ASP A 430 13.84 -1.88 -7.80
C ASP A 430 13.95 -0.39 -8.21
N PHE A 431 15.14 0.21 -8.06
CA PHE A 431 15.52 1.54 -8.55
C PHE A 431 15.45 1.68 -10.08
N GLY A 432 15.33 0.57 -10.81
CA GLY A 432 15.21 0.58 -12.27
C GLY A 432 13.89 1.16 -12.80
N VAL A 433 12.85 1.26 -11.96
CA VAL A 433 11.58 1.96 -12.26
C VAL A 433 11.70 3.49 -12.06
N ALA A 434 12.92 4.02 -11.95
CA ALA A 434 13.21 5.45 -11.81
C ALA A 434 12.80 6.25 -13.06
N ARG A 435 11.52 6.67 -13.10
CA ARG A 435 10.91 7.49 -14.15
C ARG A 435 11.79 8.71 -14.49
N VAL A 436 12.37 8.75 -15.70
CA VAL A 436 13.23 9.85 -16.15
C VAL A 436 12.40 11.11 -16.40
N LYS A 437 12.36 12.03 -15.43
CA LYS A 437 11.73 13.37 -15.46
C LYS A 437 10.26 13.46 -15.96
N ALA A 438 9.56 12.35 -16.14
CA ALA A 438 8.18 12.33 -16.60
C ALA A 438 7.22 12.99 -15.58
N GLN A 439 6.64 14.13 -15.97
CA GLN A 439 5.69 14.91 -15.15
C GLN A 439 4.25 14.36 -15.16
N SER A 440 4.03 13.27 -15.91
CA SER A 440 2.72 12.84 -16.43
C SER A 440 2.28 11.42 -16.04
N GLY A 441 3.14 10.60 -15.46
CA GLY A 441 2.81 9.18 -15.22
C GLY A 441 1.75 9.00 -14.14
N VAL A 442 0.69 8.24 -14.43
CA VAL A 442 -0.36 7.87 -13.47
C VAL A 442 0.26 7.24 -12.21
N MET A 443 -0.34 7.52 -11.05
CA MET A 443 0.01 6.93 -9.76
C MET A 443 -1.26 6.39 -9.12
N THR A 444 -1.58 5.13 -9.41
CA THR A 444 -2.83 4.50 -8.95
C THR A 444 -2.78 4.25 -7.44
N ALA A 445 -3.93 4.28 -6.78
CA ALA A 445 -4.04 4.14 -5.32
C ALA A 445 -3.77 2.70 -4.80
N GLU A 446 -3.40 1.79 -5.69
CA GLU A 446 -3.30 0.35 -5.44
C GLU A 446 -1.94 -0.09 -4.93
N THR A 447 -0.89 0.70 -5.18
CA THR A 447 0.51 0.28 -5.02
C THR A 447 1.00 0.15 -3.56
N GLY A 448 0.15 0.46 -2.57
CA GLY A 448 0.44 0.35 -1.13
C GLY A 448 1.57 1.26 -0.59
N THR A 449 2.22 2.00 -1.48
CA THR A 449 3.54 2.61 -1.26
C THR A 449 3.45 4.00 -0.60
N TYR A 450 2.28 4.62 -0.62
CA TYR A 450 1.99 5.93 -0.05
C TYR A 450 2.50 6.15 1.40
N ARG A 451 2.57 5.08 2.21
CA ARG A 451 3.12 5.13 3.58
C ARG A 451 4.56 5.66 3.65
N TRP A 452 5.36 5.50 2.59
CA TRP A 452 6.75 5.98 2.52
C TRP A 452 6.90 7.22 1.63
N MET A 453 5.83 7.74 1.00
CA MET A 453 5.93 8.83 0.04
C MET A 453 6.01 10.21 0.69
N ALA A 454 6.85 11.08 0.12
CA ALA A 454 6.95 12.49 0.49
C ALA A 454 5.67 13.27 0.11
N PRO A 455 5.28 14.32 0.85
CA PRO A 455 4.07 15.08 0.57
C PRO A 455 4.04 15.63 -0.86
N GLU A 456 5.16 16.16 -1.37
CA GLU A 456 5.24 16.70 -2.73
C GLU A 456 5.05 15.64 -3.82
N VAL A 457 5.35 14.35 -3.53
CA VAL A 457 5.08 13.22 -4.43
C VAL A 457 3.60 12.86 -4.42
N ILE A 458 2.97 12.82 -3.24
CA ILE A 458 1.53 12.54 -3.06
C ILE A 458 0.69 13.62 -3.77
N GLU A 459 1.06 14.88 -3.60
CA GLU A 459 0.43 16.04 -4.28
C GLU A 459 0.78 16.15 -5.77
N HIS A 460 1.60 15.23 -6.31
CA HIS A 460 2.09 15.24 -7.69
C HIS A 460 2.71 16.59 -8.11
N LYS A 461 3.36 17.29 -7.17
CA LYS A 461 4.12 18.53 -7.41
C LYS A 461 5.45 18.20 -8.11
N PRO A 462 6.18 19.19 -8.66
CA PRO A 462 7.57 18.98 -9.06
C PRO A 462 8.40 18.57 -7.84
N TYR A 463 9.15 17.47 -7.95
CA TYR A 463 10.03 16.96 -6.90
C TYR A 463 11.40 16.56 -7.47
N ASP A 464 12.40 16.57 -6.60
CA ASP A 464 13.78 16.20 -6.86
C ASP A 464 14.16 14.93 -6.04
N HIS A 465 15.44 14.75 -5.77
CA HIS A 465 15.97 13.61 -5.02
C HIS A 465 15.70 13.69 -3.50
N LYS A 466 15.29 14.85 -2.96
CA LYS A 466 14.90 15.04 -1.55
C LYS A 466 13.61 14.30 -1.19
N ALA A 467 12.83 13.85 -2.18
CA ALA A 467 11.72 12.92 -1.99
C ALA A 467 12.20 11.57 -1.40
N ASP A 468 13.30 11.02 -1.92
CA ASP A 468 13.87 9.77 -1.41
C ASP A 468 14.42 9.92 0.03
N VAL A 469 14.84 11.13 0.43
CA VAL A 469 15.29 11.43 1.80
C VAL A 469 14.13 11.34 2.80
N PHE A 470 12.94 11.80 2.42
CA PHE A 470 11.73 11.61 3.22
C PHE A 470 11.39 10.12 3.37
N SER A 471 11.42 9.38 2.26
CA SER A 471 11.16 7.94 2.26
C SER A 471 12.17 7.18 3.13
N PHE A 472 13.44 7.58 3.11
CA PHE A 472 14.48 7.07 4.01
C PHE A 472 14.17 7.35 5.49
N ALA A 473 13.59 8.51 5.83
CA ALA A 473 13.15 8.79 7.20
C ALA A 473 12.08 7.80 7.69
N ILE A 474 11.10 7.49 6.83
CA ILE A 474 10.06 6.51 7.15
C ILE A 474 10.65 5.10 7.30
N VAL A 475 11.58 4.70 6.41
CA VAL A 475 12.33 3.44 6.53
C VAL A 475 13.16 3.40 7.83
N LEU A 476 13.79 4.52 8.23
CA LEU A 476 14.59 4.59 9.44
C LEU A 476 13.74 4.48 10.72
N TRP A 477 12.51 4.99 10.69
CA TRP A 477 11.52 4.77 11.75
C TRP A 477 11.01 3.33 11.78
N GLU A 478 10.80 2.70 10.62
CA GLU A 478 10.42 1.29 10.48
C GLU A 478 11.51 0.36 11.02
N LEU A 479 12.79 0.61 10.70
CA LEU A 479 13.96 -0.07 11.26
C LEU A 479 14.06 0.08 12.80
N LEU A 480 13.71 1.26 13.32
CA LEU A 480 13.76 1.60 14.75
C LEU A 480 12.65 0.93 15.58
N THR A 481 11.48 0.72 14.99
CA THR A 481 10.29 0.27 15.71
C THR A 481 9.88 -1.17 15.41
N GLY A 482 10.26 -1.72 14.25
CA GLY A 482 9.72 -2.98 13.74
C GLY A 482 8.21 -2.91 13.42
N LYS A 483 7.62 -1.71 13.38
CA LYS A 483 6.20 -1.46 13.12
C LYS A 483 5.99 -1.01 11.67
N LEU A 484 4.82 -1.35 11.12
CA LEU A 484 4.41 -0.84 9.81
C LEU A 484 4.18 0.68 9.92
N PRO A 485 4.72 1.53 9.03
CA PRO A 485 4.47 2.97 9.09
C PRO A 485 2.98 3.30 9.00
N TYR A 486 2.47 4.04 9.98
CA TYR A 486 1.05 4.39 10.12
C TYR A 486 0.13 3.14 10.20
N GLU A 487 0.51 2.11 10.97
CA GLU A 487 -0.17 0.79 11.01
C GLU A 487 -1.70 0.83 11.20
N TYR A 488 -2.23 1.85 11.91
CA TYR A 488 -3.65 2.04 12.19
C TYR A 488 -4.46 2.73 11.07
N LEU A 489 -3.80 3.19 10.00
CA LEU A 489 -4.40 3.88 8.86
C LEU A 489 -4.28 3.04 7.58
N THR A 490 -5.21 3.17 6.63
CA THR A 490 -5.01 2.71 5.25
C THR A 490 -3.85 3.47 4.59
N PRO A 491 -3.20 2.94 3.54
CA PRO A 491 -2.14 3.67 2.83
C PRO A 491 -2.58 5.04 2.31
N LEU A 492 -3.87 5.19 1.96
CA LEU A 492 -4.43 6.45 1.47
C LEU A 492 -4.75 7.43 2.62
N GLN A 493 -5.37 6.98 3.71
CA GLN A 493 -5.51 7.79 4.94
C GLN A 493 -4.15 8.32 5.43
N ALA A 494 -3.10 7.48 5.38
CA ALA A 494 -1.74 7.91 5.71
C ALA A 494 -1.23 9.00 4.76
N ALA A 495 -1.45 8.87 3.45
CA ALA A 495 -1.07 9.87 2.45
C ALA A 495 -1.76 11.23 2.69
N VAL A 496 -3.08 11.20 2.88
CA VAL A 496 -3.90 12.38 3.15
C VAL A 496 -3.46 13.04 4.46
N GLY A 497 -3.21 12.25 5.52
CA GLY A 497 -2.67 12.74 6.78
C GLY A 497 -1.29 13.40 6.66
N VAL A 498 -0.38 12.81 5.87
CA VAL A 498 0.97 13.35 5.60
C VAL A 498 0.92 14.73 4.96
N VAL A 499 -0.02 14.93 4.02
CA VAL A 499 -0.21 16.16 3.25
C VAL A 499 -1.02 17.21 4.03
N GLN A 500 -2.27 16.89 4.40
CA GLN A 500 -3.21 17.85 4.98
C GLN A 500 -2.94 18.15 6.47
N LYS A 501 -2.52 17.13 7.23
CA LYS A 501 -2.36 17.21 8.70
C LYS A 501 -0.89 17.21 9.14
N GLY A 502 0.06 17.24 8.20
CA GLY A 502 1.50 17.18 8.46
C GLY A 502 1.97 15.90 9.15
N LEU A 503 1.19 14.82 9.10
CA LEU A 503 1.34 13.64 9.95
C LEU A 503 2.69 12.95 9.78
N ARG A 504 3.33 12.57 10.88
CA ARG A 504 4.58 11.77 10.92
C ARG A 504 4.45 10.65 11.96
N PRO A 505 5.14 9.51 11.79
CA PRO A 505 5.12 8.43 12.77
C PRO A 505 5.73 8.86 14.12
N THR A 506 5.13 8.45 15.23
CA THR A 506 5.58 8.85 16.58
C THR A 506 6.95 8.25 16.91
N ILE A 507 7.94 9.09 17.18
CA ILE A 507 9.28 8.64 17.60
C ILE A 507 9.21 8.13 19.06
N PRO A 508 9.66 6.90 19.38
CA PRO A 508 9.63 6.37 20.74
C PRO A 508 10.47 7.20 21.74
N LYS A 509 9.98 7.37 22.97
CA LYS A 509 10.64 8.18 24.03
C LYS A 509 12.06 7.73 24.43
N HIS A 510 12.42 6.49 24.10
CA HIS A 510 13.75 5.91 24.40
C HIS A 510 14.67 5.83 23.16
N THR A 511 14.32 6.55 22.09
CA THR A 511 15.17 6.68 20.89
C THR A 511 16.44 7.47 21.23
N HIS A 512 17.57 7.07 20.65
CA HIS A 512 18.83 7.82 20.76
C HIS A 512 18.65 9.26 20.22
N PRO A 513 19.01 10.34 20.94
CA PRO A 513 18.67 11.72 20.56
C PRO A 513 19.04 12.08 19.11
N LYS A 514 20.30 11.87 18.72
CA LYS A 514 20.78 12.10 17.34
C LYS A 514 20.03 11.31 16.25
N LEU A 515 19.40 10.17 16.60
CA LEU A 515 18.58 9.40 15.66
C LEU A 515 17.20 10.02 15.49
N GLY A 516 16.61 10.55 16.58
CA GLY A 516 15.38 11.33 16.54
C GLY A 516 15.53 12.65 15.78
N GLU A 517 16.63 13.36 16.02
CA GLU A 517 17.03 14.57 15.28
C GLU A 517 17.22 14.28 13.79
N LEU A 518 17.92 13.19 13.45
CA LEU A 518 18.10 12.77 12.05
C LEU A 518 16.76 12.47 11.38
N LEU A 519 15.88 11.68 12.01
CA LEU A 519 14.51 11.43 11.52
C LEU A 519 13.75 12.74 11.26
N GLN A 520 13.78 13.66 12.22
CA GLN A 520 13.12 14.95 12.13
C GLN A 520 13.68 15.86 11.02
N SER A 521 14.99 15.80 10.75
CA SER A 521 15.60 16.52 9.62
C SER A 521 15.22 15.90 8.26
N CYS A 522 15.13 14.58 8.16
CA CYS A 522 14.89 13.90 6.89
C CYS A 522 13.44 13.99 6.40
N TRP A 523 12.45 14.14 7.29
CA TRP A 523 11.02 14.23 6.92
C TRP A 523 10.39 15.63 6.99
N GLN A 524 11.21 16.68 6.91
CA GLN A 524 10.74 18.08 6.89
C GLN A 524 9.69 18.32 5.79
N VAL A 525 8.73 19.21 6.06
CA VAL A 525 7.67 19.56 5.11
C VAL A 525 8.29 20.19 3.86
N ASP A 526 9.13 21.21 4.02
CA ASP A 526 9.98 21.72 2.95
C ASP A 526 11.05 20.67 2.58
N ALA A 527 11.10 20.31 1.31
CA ALA A 527 12.07 19.38 0.75
C ALA A 527 13.50 19.94 0.75
N GLN A 528 13.68 21.26 0.62
CA GLN A 528 15.00 21.89 0.59
C GLN A 528 15.66 21.92 1.99
N MET A 529 14.87 21.86 3.05
CA MET A 529 15.34 21.75 4.44
C MET A 529 15.79 20.34 4.83
N ARG A 530 15.60 19.33 3.96
CA ARG A 530 16.05 17.95 4.20
C ARG A 530 17.55 17.81 3.86
N PRO A 531 18.37 17.15 4.70
CA PRO A 531 19.80 16.94 4.42
C PRO A 531 20.02 16.07 3.18
N ASP A 532 21.20 16.14 2.56
CA ASP A 532 21.57 15.23 1.48
C ASP A 532 22.15 13.93 2.04
N PHE A 533 22.11 12.85 1.27
CA PHE A 533 22.57 11.54 1.76
C PHE A 533 24.05 11.54 2.20
N VAL A 534 24.88 12.46 1.71
CA VAL A 534 26.27 12.63 2.18
C VAL A 534 26.34 13.09 3.65
N ASP A 535 25.43 13.96 4.07
CA ASP A 535 25.35 14.45 5.45
C ASP A 535 24.77 13.35 6.36
N ILE A 536 23.71 12.68 5.90
CA ILE A 536 23.07 11.54 6.56
C ILE A 536 24.10 10.43 6.83
N ILE A 537 24.91 10.06 5.82
CA ILE A 537 26.00 9.09 5.95
C ILE A 537 27.02 9.53 7.01
N THR A 538 27.34 10.83 7.07
CA THR A 538 28.32 11.39 8.02
C THR A 538 27.79 11.33 9.46
N ILE A 539 26.54 11.75 9.68
CA ILE A 539 25.85 11.70 10.98
C ILE A 539 25.77 10.25 11.49
N LEU A 540 25.29 9.33 10.65
CA LEU A 540 25.15 7.92 11.01
C LEU A 540 26.51 7.25 11.31
N GLN A 541 27.55 7.55 10.53
CA GLN A 541 28.90 7.03 10.80
C GLN A 541 29.48 7.56 12.12
N GLN A 542 29.22 8.82 12.46
CA GLN A 542 29.67 9.39 13.73
C GLN A 542 28.94 8.73 14.92
N MET A 543 27.62 8.59 14.84
CA MET A 543 26.83 7.85 15.84
C MET A 543 27.30 6.40 15.98
N SER A 544 27.66 5.74 14.87
CA SER A 544 28.12 4.35 14.88
C SER A 544 29.49 4.16 15.55
N LYS A 545 30.31 5.21 15.68
CA LYS A 545 31.55 5.17 16.48
C LYS A 545 31.25 5.34 17.96
N GLU A 546 30.48 6.35 18.30
CA GLU A 546 30.07 6.67 19.69
C GLU A 546 29.40 5.46 20.37
N VAL A 547 28.48 4.80 19.65
CA VAL A 547 27.79 3.58 20.13
C VAL A 547 28.73 2.36 20.26
N ALA A 548 29.84 2.32 19.51
CA ALA A 548 30.85 1.27 19.63
C ALA A 548 31.81 1.54 20.81
N GLU A 549 32.21 2.79 21.02
CA GLU A 549 33.06 3.26 22.11
C GLU A 549 32.37 3.06 23.47
N GLU A 550 31.11 3.50 23.61
CA GLU A 550 30.27 3.20 24.79
C GLU A 550 30.11 1.68 25.04
N GLY A 551 30.11 0.89 23.97
CA GLY A 551 29.98 -0.56 24.04
C GLY A 551 31.24 -1.27 24.56
N ASP A 552 32.40 -0.64 24.44
CA ASP A 552 33.69 -1.21 24.85
C ASP A 552 34.07 -0.77 26.27
N ASP A 553 33.80 0.46 26.67
CA ASP A 553 34.06 0.91 28.05
C ASP A 553 33.17 0.16 29.07
N ARG A 554 31.89 -0.09 28.73
CA ARG A 554 31.00 -0.96 29.53
C ARG A 554 31.46 -2.43 29.60
N ARG A 555 32.42 -2.86 28.76
CA ARG A 555 33.10 -4.16 28.86
C ARG A 555 34.36 -4.07 29.72
N LYS A 556 35.14 -2.99 29.59
CA LYS A 556 36.33 -2.70 30.42
C LYS A 556 36.00 -2.51 31.90
N GLU A 557 34.80 -2.06 32.25
CA GLU A 557 34.33 -1.97 33.65
C GLU A 557 33.98 -3.33 34.29
N LYS A 558 34.04 -4.46 33.56
CA LYS A 558 33.66 -5.80 34.08
C LYS A 558 34.76 -6.87 34.24
N PRO A 559 35.98 -6.55 34.74
CA PRO A 559 36.83 -7.53 35.39
C PRO A 559 36.87 -7.34 36.93
N GLY A 560 36.43 -8.37 37.67
CA GLY A 560 36.81 -8.54 39.09
C GLY A 560 35.83 -8.04 40.17
N LYS A 561 34.75 -8.79 40.43
CA LYS A 561 34.08 -8.76 41.75
C LYS A 561 33.39 -10.07 42.20
N PHE A 562 33.82 -11.20 41.66
CA PHE A 562 33.42 -12.54 42.10
C PHE A 562 34.63 -13.50 42.09
N LEU A 563 35.30 -13.67 43.23
CA LEU A 563 36.13 -14.85 43.66
C LEU A 563 37.06 -14.48 44.85
N SER A 564 36.55 -14.33 46.08
CA SER A 564 37.40 -14.30 47.29
C SER A 564 36.68 -14.44 48.65
N VAL A 565 35.52 -15.11 48.76
CA VAL A 565 34.84 -15.34 50.06
C VAL A 565 34.35 -16.78 50.20
N LEU A 566 35.31 -17.70 50.35
CA LEU A 566 35.21 -19.05 50.93
C LEU A 566 36.66 -19.50 51.21
N TRP A 567 36.87 -20.53 52.04
CA TRP A 567 38.18 -20.96 52.60
C TRP A 567 38.74 -20.15 53.79
N ARG A 568 37.88 -19.82 54.77
CA ARG A 568 38.14 -19.98 56.23
C ARG A 568 36.79 -20.27 56.90
N GLY A 569 36.58 -21.26 57.77
CA GLY A 569 37.45 -22.38 58.18
C GLY A 569 37.46 -22.61 59.69
N HIS A 570 36.70 -23.61 60.17
CA HIS A 570 36.83 -24.38 61.43
C HIS A 570 35.96 -25.65 61.25
N HIS A 571 36.33 -26.86 61.68
CA HIS A 571 36.71 -27.34 63.02
C HIS A 571 35.55 -27.35 64.01
#